data_AF-A0A1W9MY29-F1
#
_entry.id   AF-A0A1W9MY29-F1
#
_cell.length_a   1.000
_cell.length_b   1.000
_cell.length_c   1.000
_cell.angle_alpha   90.00
_cell.angle_beta   90.00
_cell.angle_gamma   90.00
#
_symmetry.space_group_name_H-M   'P 1'
#
loop_
_entity.id
_entity.type
_entity.pdbx_description
1 polymer ?
#
loop_
_entity_poly.entity_id
_entity_poly.type
_entity_poly.pdbx_seq_one_letter_code
_entity_poly.pdbx_strand_id
1 'polypeptide(L)'
;MDTYELAYIYRRFGAAARIMLFYSDIDARIADSRFQSEPAQFRSRGSELELEIPLLDNRLKLDGNLSYTDAEDRDLGEKISDASDWLANAGLTYRLTDKLAFGLQYRYTGDRPDADEYHTADITITVSDLGIRGLTLRAGVKNVFEANLSRSAREDSVLNTGNLGDSGSERWWWLKISYNF
;
A
#
# COMPACT_ATOMS: atom_id res chain seq x y z
N MET A 1 6.15 18.90 19.38
CA MET A 1 5.40 17.98 18.51
C MET A 1 3.93 18.28 18.69
N ASP A 2 3.32 18.82 17.64
CA ASP A 2 1.91 19.16 17.60
C ASP A 2 1.25 18.35 16.48
N THR A 3 0.17 17.63 16.79
CA THR A 3 -0.56 16.83 15.81
C THR A 3 -2.05 17.08 15.97
N TYR A 4 -2.73 17.30 14.84
CA TYR A 4 -4.17 17.53 14.77
C TYR A 4 -4.78 16.58 13.73
N GLU A 5 -5.85 15.91 14.11
CA GLU A 5 -6.55 14.95 13.25
C GLU A 5 -8.05 15.19 13.30
N LEU A 6 -8.69 15.09 12.14
CA LEU A 6 -10.14 15.11 12.01
C LEU A 6 -10.58 13.91 11.17
N ALA A 7 -11.36 13.04 11.77
CA ALA A 7 -11.86 11.84 11.11
C ALA A 7 -13.38 11.79 11.07
N TYR A 8 -13.92 11.29 9.97
CA TYR A 8 -15.32 10.96 9.82
C TYR A 8 -15.48 9.53 9.30
N ILE A 9 -16.36 8.78 9.95
CA ILE A 9 -16.65 7.38 9.61
C ILE A 9 -18.13 7.26 9.29
N TYR A 10 -18.42 6.82 8.07
CA TYR A 10 -19.76 6.48 7.63
C TYR A 10 -19.91 4.97 7.51
N ARG A 11 -21.02 4.41 8.01
CA ARG A 11 -21.36 2.99 7.88
C ARG A 11 -22.83 2.80 7.56
N ARG A 12 -23.13 2.07 6.48
CA ARG A 12 -24.52 1.73 6.12
C ARG A 12 -24.56 0.52 5.20
N PHE A 13 -25.48 -0.41 5.45
CA PHE A 13 -25.75 -1.58 4.59
C PHE A 13 -24.50 -2.38 4.19
N GLY A 14 -23.58 -2.59 5.13
CA GLY A 14 -22.31 -3.29 4.87
C GLY A 14 -21.25 -2.45 4.17
N ALA A 15 -21.57 -1.24 3.72
CA ALA A 15 -20.58 -0.26 3.26
C ALA A 15 -19.98 0.50 4.45
N ALA A 16 -18.68 0.77 4.37
CA ALA A 16 -17.95 1.63 5.27
C ALA A 16 -17.07 2.59 4.46
N ALA A 17 -17.06 3.86 4.87
CA ALA A 17 -16.14 4.87 4.36
C ALA A 17 -15.52 5.59 5.55
N ARG A 18 -14.21 5.81 5.52
CA ARG A 18 -13.49 6.62 6.50
C ARG A 18 -12.72 7.69 5.75
N ILE A 19 -12.86 8.94 6.19
CA ILE A 19 -12.01 10.03 5.74
C ILE A 19 -11.28 10.59 6.95
N MET A 20 -10.00 10.87 6.79
CA MET A 20 -9.14 11.47 7.81
C MET A 20 -8.43 12.66 7.17
N LEU A 21 -8.34 13.76 7.91
CA LEU A 21 -7.45 14.87 7.63
C LEU A 21 -6.45 14.94 8.77
N PHE A 22 -5.17 15.11 8.46
CA PHE A 22 -4.13 15.19 9.47
C PHE A 22 -3.18 16.34 9.19
N TYR A 23 -2.61 16.86 10.27
CA TYR A 23 -1.50 17.80 10.28
C TYR A 23 -0.57 17.41 11.43
N SER A 24 0.73 17.36 11.17
CA SER A 24 1.76 17.06 12.17
C SER A 24 2.96 17.97 11.97
N ASP A 25 3.45 18.53 13.07
CA ASP A 25 4.71 19.27 13.14
C ASP A 25 5.61 18.59 14.18
N ILE A 26 6.76 18.09 13.73
CA ILE A 26 7.69 17.27 14.50
C ILE A 26 9.06 17.94 14.53
N ASP A 27 9.47 18.35 15.72
CA ASP A 27 10.85 18.70 16.01
C ASP A 27 11.65 17.41 16.29
N ALA A 28 12.37 16.92 15.30
CA ALA A 28 13.23 15.75 15.44
C ALA A 28 14.64 16.18 15.86
N ARG A 29 15.12 15.60 16.97
CA ARG A 29 16.54 15.62 17.32
C ARG A 29 17.14 14.28 16.97
N ILE A 30 17.81 14.17 15.83
CA ILE A 30 18.49 12.94 15.43
C ILE A 30 19.81 12.84 16.20
N ALA A 31 19.81 12.27 17.40
CA ALA A 31 21.03 12.15 18.19
C ALA A 31 22.08 11.23 17.51
N ASP A 32 22.95 11.78 16.68
CA ASP A 32 24.20 11.14 16.28
C ASP A 32 25.27 11.42 17.35
N SER A 33 25.84 10.38 17.94
CA SER A 33 26.89 10.47 18.96
C SER A 33 28.22 11.07 18.47
N ARG A 34 28.37 11.34 17.16
CA ARG A 34 29.63 11.83 16.57
C ARG A 34 29.59 13.27 16.03
N PHE A 35 28.40 13.84 15.86
CA PHE A 35 28.20 15.22 15.42
C PHE A 35 27.09 15.85 16.27
N GLN A 36 27.26 17.11 16.69
CA GLN A 36 26.12 17.85 17.22
C GLN A 36 25.05 17.83 16.14
N SER A 37 23.93 17.19 16.46
CA SER A 37 22.82 17.06 15.53
C SER A 37 22.05 18.35 15.59
N GLU A 38 22.04 19.06 14.46
CA GLU A 38 21.11 20.17 14.29
C GLU A 38 19.68 19.62 14.44
N PRO A 39 18.79 20.32 15.16
CA PRO A 39 17.38 19.97 15.17
C PRO A 39 16.85 20.02 13.74
N ALA A 40 16.15 18.97 13.33
CA ALA A 40 15.45 18.93 12.05
C ALA A 40 13.96 19.10 12.31
N GLN A 41 13.32 20.02 11.60
CA GLN A 41 11.89 20.27 11.70
C GLN A 41 11.15 19.63 10.53
N PHE A 42 10.25 18.70 10.81
CA PHE A 42 9.45 18.04 9.79
C PHE A 42 7.99 18.42 9.91
N ARG A 43 7.36 18.77 8.79
CA ARG A 43 5.93 19.00 8.71
C ARG A 43 5.31 18.01 7.75
N SER A 44 4.21 17.39 8.17
CA SER A 44 3.37 16.62 7.27
C SER A 44 1.91 17.03 7.42
N ARG A 45 1.19 17.02 6.31
CA ARG A 45 -0.25 17.22 6.28
C ARG A 45 -0.84 16.41 5.16
N GLY A 46 -2.10 16.03 5.30
CA GLY A 46 -2.68 15.17 4.29
C GLY A 46 -4.10 14.77 4.57
N SER A 47 -4.55 13.87 3.70
CA SER A 47 -5.87 13.27 3.78
C SER A 47 -5.82 11.81 3.40
N GLU A 48 -6.55 11.00 4.13
CA GLU A 48 -6.72 9.59 3.85
C GLU A 48 -8.20 9.28 3.63
N LEU A 49 -8.46 8.41 2.67
CA LEU A 49 -9.78 7.85 2.38
C LEU A 49 -9.66 6.34 2.40
N GLU A 50 -10.47 5.66 3.20
CA GLU A 50 -10.65 4.22 3.16
C GLU A 50 -12.08 3.88 2.77
N LEU A 51 -12.24 2.88 1.91
CA LEU A 51 -13.54 2.42 1.43
C LEU A 51 -13.65 0.90 1.54
N GLU A 52 -14.84 0.45 1.92
CA GLU A 52 -15.28 -0.94 1.85
C GLU A 52 -16.74 -0.94 1.40
N ILE A 53 -17.02 -1.42 0.17
CA ILE A 53 -18.32 -1.28 -0.46
C ILE A 53 -18.75 -2.62 -1.08
N PRO A 54 -19.86 -3.23 -0.62
CA PRO A 54 -20.52 -4.28 -1.38
C PRO A 54 -21.18 -3.66 -2.62
N LEU A 55 -20.73 -4.06 -3.80
CA LEU A 55 -21.24 -3.57 -5.09
C LEU A 55 -22.42 -4.39 -5.60
N LEU A 56 -22.44 -5.70 -5.31
CA LEU A 56 -23.52 -6.61 -5.69
C LEU A 56 -23.70 -7.65 -4.59
N ASP A 57 -24.60 -7.34 -3.65
CA ASP A 57 -24.83 -8.13 -2.44
C ASP A 57 -23.49 -8.60 -1.82
N ASN A 58 -23.40 -9.88 -1.46
CA ASN A 58 -22.20 -10.51 -0.95
C ASN A 58 -21.34 -11.15 -2.06
N ARG A 59 -21.64 -10.87 -3.34
CA ARG A 59 -20.94 -11.46 -4.49
C ARG A 59 -19.81 -10.56 -4.99
N LEU A 60 -20.01 -9.25 -5.02
CA LEU A 60 -18.98 -8.32 -5.48
C LEU A 60 -18.68 -7.30 -4.39
N LYS A 61 -17.41 -7.21 -4.01
CA LYS A 61 -16.91 -6.28 -3.00
C LYS A 61 -15.75 -5.48 -3.57
N LEU A 62 -15.79 -4.18 -3.34
CA LEU A 62 -14.70 -3.24 -3.54
C LEU A 62 -14.15 -2.83 -2.17
N ASP A 63 -12.85 -2.83 -2.01
CA ASP A 63 -12.15 -2.22 -0.90
C ASP A 63 -11.00 -1.36 -1.41
N GLY A 64 -10.54 -0.41 -0.63
CA GLY A 64 -9.40 0.39 -1.04
C GLY A 64 -9.06 1.50 -0.07
N ASN A 65 -7.90 2.10 -0.31
CA ASN A 65 -7.46 3.31 0.35
C ASN A 65 -6.81 4.27 -0.66
N LEU A 66 -6.87 5.55 -0.33
CA LEU A 66 -6.21 6.64 -1.04
C LEU A 66 -5.62 7.58 0.00
N SER A 67 -4.34 7.89 -0.11
CA SER A 67 -3.64 8.84 0.75
C SER A 67 -3.03 9.93 -0.10
N TYR A 68 -3.20 11.17 0.34
CA TYR A 68 -2.41 12.31 -0.09
C TYR A 68 -1.62 12.84 1.09
N THR A 69 -0.31 12.99 0.93
CA THR A 69 0.59 13.50 1.98
C THR A 69 1.56 14.51 1.41
N ASP A 70 1.51 15.73 1.92
CA ASP A 70 2.51 16.76 1.70
C ASP A 70 3.45 16.76 2.90
N ALA A 71 4.68 16.28 2.70
CA ALA A 71 5.69 16.14 3.74
C ALA A 71 6.98 16.87 3.36
N GLU A 72 7.41 17.78 4.23
CA GLU A 72 8.59 18.63 4.02
C GLU A 72 9.52 18.65 5.24
N ASP A 73 10.81 18.77 4.96
CA ASP A 73 11.82 19.29 5.89
C ASP A 73 11.70 20.83 5.86
N ARG A 74 11.32 21.43 7.00
CA ARG A 74 11.09 22.87 7.11
C ARG A 74 12.38 23.68 7.14
N ASP A 75 13.50 23.08 7.53
CA ASP A 75 14.79 23.76 7.58
C ASP A 75 15.37 23.92 6.17
N LEU A 76 15.16 22.90 5.31
CA LEU A 76 15.58 22.91 3.91
C LEU A 76 14.50 23.44 2.96
N GLY A 77 13.23 23.42 3.36
CA GLY A 77 12.09 23.71 2.49
C GLY A 77 11.90 22.66 1.40
N GLU A 78 12.46 21.47 1.58
CA GLU A 78 12.47 20.38 0.60
C GLU A 78 11.51 19.26 1.03
N LYS A 79 11.00 18.50 0.05
CA LYS A 79 10.20 17.31 0.34
C LYS A 79 11.05 16.26 1.06
N ILE A 80 10.43 15.53 1.98
CA ILE A 80 11.09 14.41 2.64
C ILE A 80 11.41 13.34 1.58
N SER A 81 12.70 12.98 1.44
CA SER A 81 13.15 11.89 0.56
C SER A 81 12.40 10.59 0.89
N ASP A 82 12.02 9.86 -0.16
CA ASP A 82 11.20 8.63 -0.13
C ASP A 82 9.72 8.80 0.24
N ALA A 83 9.25 10.01 0.57
CA ALA A 83 7.83 10.28 0.72
C ALA A 83 7.16 10.48 -0.64
N SER A 84 6.16 9.65 -0.96
CA SER A 84 5.28 9.86 -2.12
C SER A 84 4.10 10.71 -1.72
N ASP A 85 3.72 11.65 -2.59
CA ASP A 85 2.55 12.50 -2.34
C ASP A 85 1.26 11.69 -2.39
N TRP A 86 1.19 10.67 -3.24
CA TRP A 86 -0.04 9.92 -3.51
C TRP A 86 0.19 8.42 -3.39
N LEU A 87 -0.64 7.76 -2.57
CA LEU A 87 -0.71 6.31 -2.49
C LEU A 87 -2.15 5.87 -2.71
N ALA A 88 -2.37 4.88 -3.56
CA ALA A 88 -3.70 4.29 -3.74
C ALA A 88 -3.63 2.78 -3.80
N ASN A 89 -4.57 2.12 -3.12
CA ASN A 89 -4.77 0.68 -3.19
C ASN A 89 -6.24 0.39 -3.45
N ALA A 90 -6.55 -0.52 -4.37
CA ALA A 90 -7.91 -0.94 -4.65
C ALA A 90 -7.98 -2.47 -4.78
N GLY A 91 -8.85 -3.10 -4.01
CA GLY A 91 -9.17 -4.52 -4.05
C GLY A 91 -10.57 -4.75 -4.62
N LEU A 92 -10.69 -5.66 -5.58
CA LEU A 92 -11.98 -6.15 -6.06
C LEU A 92 -12.06 -7.65 -5.84
N THR A 93 -13.08 -8.10 -5.11
CA THR A 93 -13.37 -9.52 -4.91
C THR A 93 -14.71 -9.87 -5.53
N TYR A 94 -14.71 -10.83 -6.45
CA TYR A 94 -15.91 -11.33 -7.11
C TYR A 94 -16.12 -12.83 -6.87
N ARG A 95 -17.19 -13.18 -6.17
CA ARG A 95 -17.66 -14.54 -5.93
C ARG A 95 -18.68 -14.93 -7.00
N LEU A 96 -18.22 -15.69 -8.00
CA LEU A 96 -19.09 -16.19 -9.07
C LEU A 96 -20.05 -17.23 -8.52
N THR A 97 -19.56 -18.13 -7.67
CA THR A 97 -20.35 -19.15 -6.97
C THR A 97 -19.83 -19.28 -5.55
N ASP A 98 -20.51 -20.03 -4.69
CA ASP A 98 -20.03 -20.29 -3.32
C ASP A 98 -18.67 -21.00 -3.28
N LYS A 99 -18.22 -21.56 -4.41
CA LYS A 99 -16.97 -22.30 -4.55
C LYS A 99 -15.92 -21.57 -5.36
N LEU A 100 -16.27 -20.55 -6.15
CA LEU A 100 -15.36 -19.89 -7.08
C LEU A 100 -15.35 -18.38 -6.83
N ALA A 101 -14.15 -17.86 -6.56
CA ALA A 101 -13.92 -16.44 -6.38
C ALA A 101 -12.68 -15.95 -7.16
N PHE A 102 -12.76 -14.70 -7.60
CA PHE A 102 -11.68 -13.95 -8.24
C PHE A 102 -11.33 -12.75 -7.37
N GLY A 103 -10.05 -12.46 -7.28
CA GLY A 103 -9.52 -11.26 -6.63
C GLY A 103 -8.65 -10.49 -7.61
N LEU A 104 -8.80 -9.18 -7.61
CA LEU A 104 -7.90 -8.22 -8.26
C LEU A 104 -7.43 -7.24 -7.18
N GLN A 105 -6.14 -6.99 -7.09
CA GLN A 105 -5.58 -5.92 -6.28
C GLN A 105 -4.77 -4.99 -7.18
N TYR A 106 -5.02 -3.70 -7.08
CA TYR A 106 -4.28 -2.65 -7.76
C TYR A 106 -3.59 -1.79 -6.72
N ARG A 107 -2.34 -1.41 -6.98
CA ARG A 107 -1.57 -0.48 -6.15
C ARG A 107 -0.96 0.60 -7.03
N TYR A 108 -0.98 1.84 -6.56
CA TYR A 108 -0.33 2.99 -7.17
C TYR A 108 0.48 3.74 -6.11
N THR A 109 1.69 4.12 -6.49
CA THR A 109 2.58 4.97 -5.72
C THR A 109 3.03 6.08 -6.66
N GLY A 110 2.74 7.33 -6.30
CA GLY A 110 3.16 8.50 -7.07
C GLY A 110 4.66 8.76 -6.95
N ASP A 111 5.12 9.77 -7.68
CA ASP A 111 6.53 10.16 -7.70
C ASP A 111 7.08 10.42 -6.29
N ARG A 112 8.34 10.04 -6.12
CA ARG A 112 9.17 10.37 -4.95
C ARG A 112 10.38 11.15 -5.46
N PRO A 113 11.04 11.96 -4.62
CA PRO A 113 12.23 12.72 -5.04
C PRO A 113 13.31 11.87 -5.72
N ASP A 114 13.42 10.59 -5.36
CA ASP A 114 14.45 9.65 -5.83
C ASP A 114 13.90 8.46 -6.64
N ALA A 115 12.61 8.45 -6.99
CA ALA A 115 12.01 7.33 -7.74
C ALA A 115 10.71 7.73 -8.47
N ASP A 116 10.55 7.27 -9.69
CA ASP A 116 9.34 7.49 -10.50
C ASP A 116 8.10 6.79 -9.91
N GLU A 117 6.93 7.31 -10.27
CA GLU A 117 5.65 6.66 -10.01
C GLU A 117 5.61 5.22 -10.57
N TYR A 118 4.84 4.36 -9.90
CA TYR A 118 4.60 3.02 -10.38
C TYR A 118 3.21 2.52 -9.99
N HIS A 119 2.75 1.52 -10.74
CA HIS A 119 1.54 0.79 -10.41
C HIS A 119 1.70 -0.69 -10.64
N THR A 120 1.05 -1.50 -9.80
CA THR A 120 1.05 -2.96 -9.89
C THR A 120 -0.37 -3.49 -9.83
N ALA A 121 -0.58 -4.65 -10.47
CA ALA A 121 -1.81 -5.40 -10.34
C ALA A 121 -1.52 -6.86 -10.00
N ASP A 122 -2.26 -7.40 -9.04
CA ASP A 122 -2.22 -8.81 -8.64
C ASP A 122 -3.58 -9.45 -8.93
N ILE A 123 -3.59 -10.64 -9.53
CA ILE A 123 -4.80 -11.41 -9.82
C ILE A 123 -4.75 -12.71 -9.03
N THR A 124 -5.87 -13.10 -8.44
CA THR A 124 -6.03 -14.36 -7.70
C THR A 124 -7.32 -15.08 -8.10
N ILE A 125 -7.25 -16.40 -8.29
CA ILE A 125 -8.39 -17.29 -8.38
C ILE A 125 -8.40 -18.20 -7.15
N THR A 126 -9.58 -18.39 -6.57
CA THR A 126 -9.81 -19.33 -5.47
C THR A 126 -10.93 -20.29 -5.85
N VAL A 127 -10.64 -21.58 -5.75
CA VAL A 127 -11.62 -22.67 -5.91
C VAL A 127 -11.70 -23.45 -4.60
N SER A 128 -12.89 -23.49 -4.00
CA SER A 128 -13.16 -24.21 -2.75
C SER A 128 -13.98 -25.47 -3.03
N ASP A 129 -13.83 -26.47 -2.17
CA ASP A 129 -14.44 -27.79 -2.29
C ASP A 129 -14.18 -28.43 -3.66
N LEU A 130 -12.92 -28.39 -4.13
CA LEU A 130 -12.52 -28.94 -5.42
C LEU A 130 -12.55 -30.48 -5.37
N GLY A 131 -13.71 -31.08 -5.66
CA GLY A 131 -13.93 -32.53 -5.63
C GLY A 131 -14.01 -33.14 -4.23
N ILE A 132 -13.32 -32.54 -3.25
CA ILE A 132 -13.30 -32.96 -1.85
C ILE A 132 -13.73 -31.77 -0.99
N ARG A 133 -14.71 -31.97 -0.11
CA ARG A 133 -15.14 -30.94 0.84
C ARG A 133 -13.98 -30.53 1.75
N GLY A 134 -13.78 -29.23 1.95
CA GLY A 134 -12.67 -28.69 2.74
C GLY A 134 -11.39 -28.45 1.93
N LEU A 135 -11.27 -28.96 0.70
CA LEU A 135 -10.12 -28.70 -0.17
C LEU A 135 -10.25 -27.37 -0.91
N THR A 136 -9.29 -26.46 -0.71
CA THR A 136 -9.21 -25.18 -1.41
C THR A 136 -7.92 -25.09 -2.21
N LEU A 137 -8.06 -24.73 -3.49
CA LEU A 137 -6.98 -24.36 -4.39
C LEU A 137 -7.01 -22.85 -4.59
N ARG A 138 -5.84 -22.20 -4.48
CA ARG A 138 -5.66 -20.80 -4.85
C ARG A 138 -4.47 -20.67 -5.79
N ALA A 139 -4.62 -19.86 -6.82
CA ALA A 139 -3.55 -19.53 -7.73
C ALA A 139 -3.59 -18.05 -8.04
N GLY A 140 -2.44 -17.46 -8.38
CA GLY A 140 -2.41 -16.07 -8.74
C GLY A 140 -1.13 -15.63 -9.43
N VAL A 141 -1.19 -14.40 -9.91
CA VAL A 141 -0.08 -13.68 -10.53
C VAL A 141 0.06 -12.37 -9.78
N LYS A 142 1.27 -12.07 -9.34
CA LYS A 142 1.59 -10.74 -8.82
C LYS A 142 2.33 -9.94 -9.86
N ASN A 143 2.16 -8.62 -9.79
CA ASN A 143 2.74 -7.67 -10.73
C ASN A 143 2.50 -8.06 -12.20
N VAL A 144 1.24 -8.17 -12.60
CA VAL A 144 0.80 -8.57 -13.95
C VAL A 144 1.37 -7.66 -15.04
N PHE A 145 1.70 -6.41 -14.71
CA PHE A 145 2.26 -5.43 -15.64
C PHE A 145 3.79 -5.43 -15.70
N GLU A 146 4.48 -6.26 -14.90
CA GLU A 146 5.95 -6.26 -14.82
C GLU A 146 6.53 -4.87 -14.51
N ALA A 147 5.82 -4.10 -13.68
CA ALA A 147 6.30 -2.79 -13.26
C ALA A 147 7.59 -2.95 -12.45
N ASN A 148 8.61 -2.18 -12.80
CA ASN A 148 9.87 -2.12 -12.08
C ASN A 148 9.68 -1.31 -10.81
N LEU A 149 9.82 -1.96 -9.65
CA LEU A 149 9.73 -1.31 -8.35
C LEU A 149 11.13 -0.85 -7.97
N SER A 150 11.50 0.35 -8.42
CA SER A 150 12.72 0.99 -7.92
C SER A 150 12.54 1.31 -6.43
N ARG A 151 13.45 0.77 -5.61
CA ARG A 151 13.58 1.16 -4.21
C ARG A 151 14.36 2.47 -4.14
N SER A 152 14.11 3.26 -3.10
CA SER A 152 14.86 4.51 -2.92
C SER A 152 16.34 4.21 -2.71
N ALA A 153 17.21 5.04 -3.28
CA ALA A 153 18.67 4.89 -3.18
C ALA A 153 19.18 4.91 -1.72
N ARG A 154 18.37 5.42 -0.79
CA ARG A 154 18.69 5.47 0.64
C ARG A 154 18.62 4.08 1.29
N GLU A 155 17.70 3.21 0.87
CA GLU A 155 17.63 1.82 1.34
C GLU A 155 18.83 0.99 0.83
N ASP A 156 19.25 1.23 -0.42
CA ASP A 156 20.44 0.61 -1.01
C ASP A 156 21.76 1.03 -0.30
N SER A 157 21.82 2.28 0.20
CA SER A 157 23.01 2.80 0.88
C SER A 157 23.22 2.22 2.29
N VAL A 158 22.14 1.85 3.00
CA VAL A 158 22.21 1.27 4.35
C VAL A 158 22.59 -0.22 4.29
N LEU A 159 22.31 -0.89 3.18
CA LEU A 159 22.53 -2.33 3.06
C LEU A 159 23.91 -2.73 2.52
N ASN A 160 24.76 -1.81 2.04
CA ASN A 160 26.15 -2.04 1.56
C ASN A 160 26.45 -3.47 1.06
N THR A 161 25.55 -4.03 0.27
CA THR A 161 25.75 -5.26 -0.47
C THR A 161 26.14 -4.82 -1.85
N GLY A 162 27.44 -4.77 -2.12
CA GLY A 162 27.98 -4.58 -3.46
C GLY A 162 27.53 -5.69 -4.39
N ASN A 163 26.30 -5.58 -4.90
CA ASN A 163 25.75 -6.36 -5.98
C ASN A 163 24.44 -5.73 -6.43
N LEU A 164 24.51 -5.17 -7.65
CA LEU A 164 23.48 -5.10 -8.69
C LEU A 164 22.15 -4.45 -8.31
N GLY A 165 21.66 -3.57 -9.18
CA GLY A 165 20.26 -3.16 -9.17
C GLY A 165 19.37 -4.40 -9.28
N ASP A 166 19.00 -4.95 -8.13
CA ASP A 166 18.05 -6.04 -8.01
C ASP A 166 16.68 -5.37 -8.10
N SER A 167 16.24 -5.17 -9.34
CA SER A 167 14.89 -4.75 -9.72
C SER A 167 13.92 -5.75 -9.08
N GLY A 168 13.49 -5.45 -7.85
CA GLY A 168 12.76 -6.37 -6.97
C GLY A 168 11.32 -6.65 -7.39
N SER A 169 11.01 -6.72 -8.68
CA SER A 169 9.63 -6.79 -9.17
C SER A 169 9.46 -7.48 -10.52
N GLU A 170 9.94 -8.71 -10.62
CA GLU A 170 9.49 -9.58 -11.71
C GLU A 170 8.05 -10.06 -11.45
N ARG A 171 7.28 -10.25 -12.52
CA ARG A 171 5.99 -10.93 -12.46
C ARG A 171 6.21 -12.33 -11.90
N TRP A 172 5.47 -12.68 -10.85
CA TRP A 172 5.60 -14.01 -10.26
C TRP A 172 4.26 -14.71 -10.08
N TRP A 173 4.30 -16.03 -10.27
CA TRP A 173 3.17 -16.91 -10.23
C TRP A 173 3.20 -17.72 -8.94
N TRP A 174 2.03 -18.02 -8.39
CA TRP A 174 1.95 -18.83 -7.19
C TRP A 174 0.74 -19.74 -7.17
N LEU A 175 0.90 -20.81 -6.42
CA LEU A 175 -0.12 -21.83 -6.19
C LEU A 175 -0.11 -22.17 -4.70
N LYS A 176 -1.29 -22.29 -4.11
CA LYS A 176 -1.48 -22.73 -2.73
C LYS A 176 -2.62 -23.75 -2.69
N ILE A 177 -2.37 -24.85 -2.00
CA ILE A 177 -3.36 -25.87 -1.68
C ILE A 177 -3.55 -25.87 -0.16
N SER A 178 -4.80 -25.92 0.30
CA SER A 178 -5.12 -26.04 1.72
C SER A 178 -6.31 -26.97 1.93
N TYR A 179 -6.33 -27.68 3.04
CA TYR A 179 -7.43 -28.57 3.42
C TYR A 179 -7.87 -28.26 4.85
N ASN A 180 -9.18 -28.08 5.07
CA ASN A 180 -9.76 -27.91 6.40
C ASN A 180 -10.57 -29.16 6.77
N PHE A 181 -10.26 -29.74 7.94
CA PHE A 181 -10.91 -30.92 8.51
C PHE A 181 -12.23 -30.56 9.18
#